data_AF-A0A355QEF1-F1
#
_entry.id   AF-A0A355QEF1-F1
#
_cell.length_a   1.000
_cell.length_b   1.000
_cell.length_c   1.000
_cell.angle_alpha   90.00
_cell.angle_beta   90.00
_cell.angle_gamma   90.00
#
_symmetry.space_group_name_H-M   'P 1'
#
loop_
_entity.id
_entity.type
_entity.pdbx_description
1 polymer ?
#
loop_
_entity_poly.entity_id
_entity_poly.type
_entity_poly.pdbx_seq_one_letter_code
_entity_poly.pdbx_strand_id
1 'polypeptide(L)'
;FVVRNVYRQFGGWWDGNPAHLKPSRESALAAEMVALAGSVEALTDRALELAESGDLRLACHLVELAVAAEPEHEGAHRARAAVYWRRRAAERSLMAKGVYSAAARESEAVFGEVTGRDRMRDAIGKA
;
A
#
# COMPACT_ATOMS: atom_id res chain seq x y z
N PHE A 1 10.19 7.31 10.99
CA PHE A 1 11.50 6.69 10.69
C PHE A 1 12.42 6.68 11.91
N VAL A 2 12.85 7.84 12.43
CA VAL A 2 13.85 7.93 13.53
C VAL A 2 13.46 7.14 14.78
N VAL A 3 12.24 7.31 15.31
CA VAL A 3 11.79 6.60 16.52
C VAL A 3 11.89 5.07 16.39
N ARG A 4 11.44 4.50 15.25
CA ARG A 4 11.57 3.06 14.98
C ARG A 4 13.02 2.61 14.89
N ASN A 5 13.92 3.43 14.35
CA ASN A 5 15.34 3.09 14.26
C ASN A 5 16.01 3.06 15.63
N VAL A 6 15.69 4.02 16.51
CA VAL A 6 16.18 4.02 17.89
C VAL A 6 15.66 2.79 18.64
N TYR A 7 14.36 2.49 18.53
CA TYR A 7 13.79 1.27 19.13
C TYR A 7 14.51 0.01 18.63
N ARG A 8 14.74 -0.11 17.31
CA ARG A 8 15.45 -1.27 16.74
C ARG A 8 16.90 -1.38 17.21
N GLN A 9 17.57 -0.24 17.42
CA GLN A 9 18.96 -0.21 17.87
C GLN A 9 19.11 -0.80 19.28
N PHE A 10 18.16 -0.54 20.19
CA PHE A 10 18.25 -0.98 21.58
C PHE A 10 17.40 -2.23 21.89
N GLY A 11 16.22 -2.36 21.30
CA GLY A 11 15.28 -3.46 21.52
C GLY A 11 15.39 -4.61 20.50
N GLY A 12 16.23 -4.45 19.47
CA GLY A 12 16.37 -5.45 18.41
C GLY A 12 15.18 -5.45 17.43
N TRP A 13 15.02 -6.56 16.71
CA TRP A 13 14.04 -6.68 15.62
C TRP A 13 12.66 -7.19 16.07
N TRP A 14 12.59 -7.87 17.22
CA TRP A 14 11.35 -8.47 17.74
C TRP A 14 10.50 -7.43 18.47
N ASP A 15 9.20 -7.45 18.22
CA ASP A 15 8.28 -6.36 18.58
C ASP A 15 7.30 -6.68 19.71
N GLY A 16 7.38 -7.85 20.33
CA GLY A 16 6.42 -8.28 21.35
C GLY A 16 5.40 -9.29 20.86
N ASN A 17 5.08 -9.28 19.57
CA ASN A 17 4.03 -10.13 19.02
C ASN A 17 4.60 -11.51 18.64
N PRO A 18 4.11 -12.62 19.26
CA PRO A 18 4.58 -13.96 18.93
C PRO A 18 4.43 -14.33 17.45
N ALA A 19 3.38 -13.82 16.77
CA ALA A 19 3.14 -14.09 15.36
C ALA A 19 4.23 -13.50 14.43
N HIS A 20 4.94 -12.46 14.89
CA HIS A 20 5.98 -11.79 14.11
C HIS A 20 7.39 -12.36 14.32
N LEU A 21 7.56 -13.32 15.25
CA LEU A 21 8.88 -13.91 15.51
C LEU A 21 9.35 -14.79 14.34
N LYS A 22 8.46 -15.61 13.79
CA LYS A 22 8.73 -16.45 12.62
C LYS A 22 7.48 -16.45 11.74
N PRO A 23 7.21 -15.33 11.05
CA PRO A 23 5.96 -15.17 10.31
C PRO A 23 5.87 -16.18 9.17
N SER A 24 4.64 -16.47 8.74
CA SER A 24 4.40 -17.20 7.50
C SER A 24 4.94 -16.42 6.29
N ARG A 25 4.98 -17.08 5.12
CA ARG A 25 5.12 -16.35 3.87
C ARG A 25 3.94 -15.39 3.71
N GLU A 26 4.21 -14.19 3.21
CA GLU A 26 3.20 -13.15 3.00
C GLU A 26 2.08 -13.63 2.08
N SER A 27 2.41 -14.26 0.96
CA SER A 27 1.42 -14.81 0.01
C SER A 27 0.50 -15.86 0.62
N ALA A 28 0.99 -16.67 1.57
CA ALA A 28 0.17 -17.68 2.24
C ALA A 28 -0.86 -17.03 3.18
N LEU A 29 -0.46 -16.01 3.95
CA LEU A 29 -1.38 -15.24 4.78
C LEU A 29 -2.38 -14.48 3.90
N ALA A 30 -1.91 -13.86 2.82
CA ALA A 30 -2.74 -13.12 1.88
C ALA A 30 -3.84 -14.00 1.24
N ALA A 31 -3.49 -15.19 0.77
CA ALA A 31 -4.46 -16.12 0.19
C ALA A 31 -5.54 -16.55 1.21
N GLU A 32 -5.16 -16.80 2.46
CA GLU A 32 -6.11 -17.10 3.54
C GLU A 32 -7.03 -15.91 3.82
N MET A 33 -6.49 -14.68 3.83
CA MET A 33 -7.30 -13.48 4.03
C MET A 33 -8.30 -13.25 2.89
N VAL A 34 -7.92 -13.54 1.64
CA VAL A 34 -8.83 -13.51 0.48
C VAL A 34 -9.91 -14.58 0.61
N ALA A 35 -9.55 -15.80 1.01
CA ALA A 35 -10.52 -16.88 1.22
C ALA A 35 -11.55 -16.53 2.31
N LEU A 36 -11.12 -15.88 3.39
CA LEU A 36 -12.00 -15.38 4.46
C LEU A 36 -12.88 -14.21 4.01
N ALA A 37 -12.35 -13.32 3.16
CA ALA A 37 -13.09 -12.19 2.61
C ALA A 37 -14.06 -12.59 1.48
N GLY A 38 -13.84 -13.74 0.86
CA GLY A 38 -14.65 -14.32 -0.21
C GLY A 38 -14.10 -14.07 -1.61
N SER A 39 -13.35 -13.00 -1.84
CA SER A 39 -12.64 -12.73 -3.10
C SER A 39 -11.57 -11.65 -2.95
N VAL A 40 -10.74 -11.48 -3.99
CA VAL A 40 -9.76 -10.38 -4.07
C VAL A 40 -10.48 -9.03 -4.15
N GLU A 41 -11.57 -8.96 -4.91
CA GLU A 41 -12.37 -7.75 -5.08
C GLU A 41 -12.95 -7.26 -3.75
N ALA A 42 -13.40 -8.18 -2.88
CA ALA A 42 -13.89 -7.82 -1.55
C ALA A 42 -12.84 -7.06 -0.73
N LEU A 43 -11.56 -7.44 -0.83
CA LEU A 43 -10.47 -6.71 -0.18
C LEU A 43 -10.19 -5.36 -0.86
N THR A 44 -10.18 -5.31 -2.19
CA THR A 44 -9.86 -4.08 -2.93
C THR A 44 -10.96 -3.03 -2.78
N ASP A 45 -12.22 -3.43 -2.84
CA ASP A 45 -13.38 -2.54 -2.66
C ASP A 45 -13.34 -1.95 -1.26
N ARG A 46 -13.13 -2.80 -0.24
CA ARG A 46 -13.02 -2.32 1.13
C ARG A 46 -11.82 -1.38 1.32
N ALA A 47 -10.71 -1.65 0.66
CA ALA A 47 -9.55 -0.77 0.70
C ALA A 47 -9.82 0.61 0.10
N LEU A 48 -10.57 0.67 -1.00
CA LEU A 48 -10.96 1.92 -1.65
C LEU A 48 -11.92 2.72 -0.77
N GLU A 49 -12.93 2.08 -0.17
CA GLU A 49 -13.83 2.72 0.82
C GLU A 49 -13.06 3.31 2.02
N LEU A 50 -12.10 2.56 2.55
CA LEU A 50 -11.23 3.03 3.64
C LEU A 50 -10.36 4.21 3.20
N ALA A 51 -9.85 4.18 1.98
CA ALA A 51 -9.07 5.29 1.44
C ALA A 51 -9.92 6.55 1.23
N GLU A 52 -11.18 6.41 0.82
CA GLU A 52 -12.14 7.51 0.68
C GLU A 52 -12.56 8.09 2.01
N SER A 53 -12.76 7.25 3.03
CA SER A 53 -13.05 7.68 4.41
C SER A 53 -11.82 8.16 5.19
N GLY A 54 -10.62 8.07 4.60
CA GLY A 54 -9.38 8.64 5.11
C GLY A 54 -8.50 7.69 5.93
N ASP A 55 -8.92 6.45 6.18
CA ASP A 55 -8.06 5.42 6.79
C ASP A 55 -7.11 4.79 5.76
N LEU A 56 -6.19 5.63 5.28
CA LEU A 56 -5.21 5.26 4.28
C LEU A 56 -4.21 4.21 4.77
N ARG A 57 -4.04 4.03 6.09
CA ARG A 57 -3.10 3.03 6.61
C ARG A 57 -3.71 1.64 6.51
N LEU A 58 -4.96 1.49 6.92
CA LEU A 58 -5.66 0.21 6.77
C LEU A 58 -5.91 -0.12 5.30
N ALA A 59 -6.26 0.87 4.48
CA ALA A 59 -6.38 0.70 3.03
C ALA A 59 -5.09 0.11 2.41
N CYS A 60 -3.91 0.62 2.80
CA CYS A 60 -2.63 0.07 2.34
C CYS A 60 -2.45 -1.41 2.70
N HIS A 61 -2.84 -1.83 3.91
CA HIS A 61 -2.75 -3.24 4.30
C HIS A 61 -3.61 -4.14 3.41
N LEU A 62 -4.85 -3.73 3.12
CA LEU A 62 -5.77 -4.55 2.33
C LEU A 62 -5.33 -4.68 0.87
N VAL A 63 -4.84 -3.60 0.24
CA VAL A 63 -4.34 -3.70 -1.16
C VAL A 63 -3.04 -4.48 -1.28
N GLU A 64 -2.18 -4.49 -0.25
CA GLU A 64 -0.99 -5.36 -0.24
C GLU A 64 -1.39 -6.83 -0.11
N LEU A 65 -2.35 -7.16 0.76
CA LEU A 65 -2.88 -8.53 0.83
C LEU A 65 -3.51 -8.97 -0.49
N ALA A 66 -4.29 -8.10 -1.15
CA ALA A 66 -4.88 -8.42 -2.45
C ALA A 66 -3.83 -8.77 -3.51
N VAL A 67 -2.79 -7.93 -3.68
CA VAL A 67 -1.72 -8.17 -4.66
C VAL A 67 -0.81 -9.34 -4.27
N ALA A 68 -0.55 -9.55 -2.98
CA ALA A 68 0.25 -10.68 -2.51
C ALA A 68 -0.47 -12.03 -2.68
N ALA A 69 -1.80 -12.05 -2.65
CA ALA A 69 -2.61 -13.23 -2.91
C ALA A 69 -2.66 -13.57 -4.40
N GLU A 70 -2.90 -12.57 -5.25
CA GLU A 70 -3.00 -12.74 -6.71
C GLU A 70 -2.14 -11.69 -7.46
N PRO A 71 -0.84 -11.97 -7.67
CA PRO A 71 0.11 -11.02 -8.25
C PRO A 71 -0.12 -10.65 -9.72
N GLU A 72 -1.03 -11.33 -10.42
CA GLU A 72 -1.38 -11.03 -11.82
C GLU A 72 -2.77 -10.37 -11.92
N HIS A 73 -3.46 -10.15 -10.79
CA HIS A 73 -4.81 -9.61 -10.79
C HIS A 73 -4.79 -8.10 -11.07
N GLU A 74 -5.21 -7.72 -12.28
CA GLU A 74 -5.21 -6.33 -12.75
C GLU A 74 -5.98 -5.38 -11.81
N GLY A 75 -7.20 -5.77 -11.40
CA GLY A 75 -8.03 -4.98 -10.47
C GLY A 75 -7.34 -4.67 -9.13
N ALA A 76 -6.65 -5.65 -8.54
CA ALA A 76 -5.90 -5.47 -7.30
C ALA A 76 -4.75 -4.47 -7.47
N HIS A 77 -4.01 -4.56 -8.57
CA HIS A 77 -2.95 -3.60 -8.83
C HIS A 77 -3.47 -2.18 -9.13
N ARG A 78 -4.61 -2.04 -9.84
CA ARG A 78 -5.27 -0.74 -10.04
C ARG A 78 -5.69 -0.13 -8.69
N ALA A 79 -6.29 -0.93 -7.80
CA ALA A 79 -6.65 -0.49 -6.46
C ALA A 79 -5.42 -0.10 -5.63
N ARG A 80 -4.34 -0.92 -5.66
CA ARG A 80 -3.07 -0.65 -4.98
C ARG A 80 -2.46 0.68 -5.43
N ALA A 81 -2.41 0.94 -6.73
CA ALA A 81 -1.93 2.21 -7.27
C ALA A 81 -2.78 3.40 -6.78
N ALA A 82 -4.11 3.28 -6.86
CA ALA A 82 -5.03 4.33 -6.44
C ALA A 82 -4.93 4.65 -4.93
N VAL A 83 -4.78 3.63 -4.08
CA VAL A 83 -4.57 3.80 -2.63
C VAL A 83 -3.23 4.45 -2.35
N TYR A 84 -2.15 4.02 -3.01
CA TYR A 84 -0.82 4.59 -2.76
C TYR A 84 -0.65 6.02 -3.28
N TRP A 85 -1.33 6.41 -4.36
CA TRP A 85 -1.37 7.81 -4.78
C TRP A 85 -2.06 8.70 -3.74
N ARG A 86 -3.19 8.24 -3.16
CA ARG A 86 -3.85 8.93 -2.04
C ARG A 86 -2.96 8.99 -0.80
N ARG A 87 -2.31 7.86 -0.44
CA ARG A 87 -1.37 7.77 0.68
C ARG A 87 -0.19 8.73 0.54
N ARG A 88 0.37 8.84 -0.67
CA ARG A 88 1.43 9.81 -1.00
C ARG A 88 0.93 11.25 -0.83
N ALA A 89 -0.25 11.58 -1.34
CA ALA A 89 -0.79 12.94 -1.28
C ALA A 89 -0.98 13.42 0.16
N ALA A 90 -1.40 12.53 1.07
CA ALA A 90 -1.60 12.83 2.48
C ALA A 90 -0.31 12.92 3.31
N GLU A 91 0.84 12.50 2.77
CA GLU A 91 2.08 12.39 3.53
C GLU A 91 2.90 13.69 3.51
N ARG A 92 3.63 13.98 4.59
CA ARG A 92 4.54 15.14 4.65
C ARG A 92 5.97 14.76 4.34
N SER A 93 6.40 13.56 4.75
CA SER A 93 7.77 13.09 4.55
C SER A 93 8.07 12.84 3.06
N LEU A 94 9.11 13.50 2.54
CA LEU A 94 9.58 13.27 1.17
C LEU A 94 10.01 11.81 0.94
N MET A 95 10.63 11.17 1.94
CA MET A 95 11.00 9.75 1.86
C MET A 95 9.76 8.88 1.66
N ALA A 96 8.73 9.08 2.48
CA ALA A 96 7.50 8.30 2.36
C ALA A 96 6.75 8.60 1.06
N LYS A 97 6.73 9.86 0.59
CA LYS A 97 6.21 10.20 -0.74
C LYS A 97 6.92 9.44 -1.85
N GLY A 98 8.24 9.29 -1.76
CA GLY A 98 9.05 8.51 -2.69
C GLY A 98 8.61 7.04 -2.71
N VAL A 99 8.62 6.38 -1.54
CA VAL A 99 8.22 4.97 -1.38
C VAL A 99 6.82 4.69 -1.92
N TYR A 100 5.82 5.48 -1.51
CA TYR A 100 4.44 5.26 -1.97
C TYR A 100 4.28 5.51 -3.47
N SER A 101 4.98 6.50 -4.03
CA SER A 101 4.94 6.73 -5.47
C SER A 101 5.67 5.65 -6.28
N ALA A 102 6.63 4.95 -5.68
CA ALA A 102 7.29 3.82 -6.33
C ALA A 102 6.36 2.60 -6.35
N ALA A 103 5.73 2.27 -5.22
CA ALA A 103 4.74 1.18 -5.13
C ALA A 103 3.56 1.37 -6.09
N ALA A 104 3.03 2.60 -6.21
CA ALA A 104 1.95 2.88 -7.16
C ALA A 104 2.39 2.62 -8.62
N ARG A 105 3.59 3.07 -8.98
CA ARG A 105 4.14 2.89 -10.34
C ARG A 105 4.50 1.44 -10.67
N GLU A 106 4.95 0.68 -9.69
CA GLU A 106 5.20 -0.76 -9.84
C GLU A 106 3.90 -1.47 -10.27
N SER A 107 2.79 -1.15 -9.61
CA SER A 107 1.49 -1.73 -9.97
C SER A 107 1.00 -1.25 -11.34
N GLU A 108 1.12 0.04 -11.65
CA GLU A 108 0.84 0.59 -13.00
C GLU A 108 1.64 -0.08 -14.12
N ALA A 109 2.91 -0.43 -13.86
CA ALA A 109 3.78 -1.06 -14.83
C ALA A 109 3.34 -2.49 -15.22
N VAL A 110 2.57 -3.18 -14.37
CA VAL A 110 2.09 -4.55 -14.62
C VAL A 110 1.17 -4.61 -15.85
N PHE A 111 0.39 -3.56 -16.13
CA PHE A 111 -0.58 -3.52 -17.23
C PHE A 111 -0.37 -2.34 -18.20
N GLY A 112 0.77 -1.65 -18.12
CA GLY A 112 1.18 -0.66 -19.11
C GLY A 112 0.47 0.71 -19.03
N GLU A 113 -0.37 0.95 -18.03
CA GLU A 113 -0.99 2.26 -17.81
C GLU A 113 -0.16 3.12 -16.85
N VAL A 114 0.54 4.11 -17.39
CA VAL A 114 1.10 5.20 -16.57
C VAL A 114 -0.02 6.18 -16.26
N THR A 115 -0.47 6.25 -15.00
CA THR A 115 -1.48 7.26 -14.61
C THR A 115 -0.96 8.65 -14.95
N GLY A 116 -1.70 9.37 -15.81
CA GLY A 116 -1.33 10.69 -16.31
C GLY A 116 -1.05 11.66 -15.17
N ARG A 117 0.16 12.25 -15.17
CA ARG A 117 0.50 13.35 -14.24
C ARG A 117 -0.32 14.56 -14.63
N ASP A 118 -1.45 14.77 -13.98
CA ASP A 118 -2.09 16.07 -14.00
C ASP A 118 -2.30 16.63 -12.59
N ARG A 119 -2.10 17.94 -12.44
CA ARG A 119 -2.17 18.76 -11.20
C ARG A 119 -0.92 18.89 -10.30
N MET A 120 0.28 18.95 -10.85
CA MET A 120 1.43 19.57 -10.12
C MET A 120 2.10 20.70 -10.92
N ARG A 121 2.03 20.66 -12.26
CA ARG A 121 2.55 21.74 -13.12
C ARG A 121 1.65 22.98 -13.14
N ASP A 122 0.34 22.80 -13.04
CA ASP A 122 -0.63 23.91 -13.03
C ASP A 122 -0.58 24.77 -11.75
N ALA A 123 0.02 24.25 -10.68
CA ALA A 123 0.17 24.97 -9.42
C ALA A 123 1.41 25.89 -9.37
N ILE A 124 2.34 25.78 -10.34
CA ILE A 124 3.61 26.52 -10.34
C ILE A 124 3.63 27.62 -11.42
N GLY A 125 2.63 27.67 -12.30
CA GLY A 125 2.57 28.61 -13.43
C GLY A 125 1.47 29.65 -13.31
N LYS A 126 1.44 30.45 -12.24
CA LYS A 126 0.75 31.78 -12.19
C LYS A 126 1.28 32.58 -10.99
N ALA A 127 2.49 33.13 -11.13
CA ALA A 127 2.97 34.32 -10.43
C ALA A 127 4.10 34.93 -11.25
#